data_AF-A0A7S1GBB9-F1
#
_entry.id   AF-A0A7S1GBB9-F1
#
_cell.length_a   1.000
_cell.length_b   1.000
_cell.length_c   1.000
_cell.angle_alpha   90.00
_cell.angle_beta   90.00
_cell.angle_gamma   90.00
#
_symmetry.space_group_name_H-M   'P 1'
#
loop_
_entity.id
_entity.type
_entity.pdbx_description
1 polymer ?
#
loop_
_entity_poly.entity_id
_entity_poly.type
_entity_poly.pdbx_seq_one_letter_code
_entity_poly.pdbx_strand_id
1 'polypeptide(L)'
;EESVRDASVDAFARMRRGDVSGALKALTGPLRGVGPATASALLAAVHDGGAVPFMGDDALNAALGLRTYTPQQQKQLMRALGDKATQLRREEAAAAAPASAAGKAGGDDDSVGGGAG
;
A
#
# COMPACT_ATOMS: atom_id res chain seq x y z
N GLU A 1 19.30 -8.49 -27.14
CA GLU A 1 17.84 -8.55 -26.89
C GLU A 1 17.42 -9.77 -26.07
N GLU A 2 18.00 -10.95 -26.32
CA GLU A 2 17.75 -12.18 -25.53
C GLU A 2 17.90 -11.97 -24.01
N SER A 3 18.98 -11.30 -23.58
CA SER A 3 19.16 -10.94 -22.16
C SER A 3 18.03 -10.09 -21.56
N VAL A 4 17.38 -9.22 -22.34
CA VAL A 4 16.25 -8.40 -21.87
C VAL A 4 15.02 -9.28 -21.70
N ARG A 5 14.74 -10.15 -22.68
CA ARG A 5 13.64 -11.11 -22.61
C ARG A 5 13.79 -12.01 -21.38
N ASP A 6 14.96 -12.64 -21.20
CA ASP A 6 15.19 -13.60 -20.13
C ASP A 6 15.10 -12.95 -18.74
N ALA A 7 15.73 -11.78 -18.58
CA ALA A 7 15.67 -11.00 -17.35
C ALA A 7 14.24 -10.59 -17.00
N SER A 8 13.47 -10.14 -17.99
CA SER A 8 12.06 -9.74 -17.79
C SER A 8 11.18 -10.93 -17.44
N VAL A 9 11.34 -12.07 -18.13
CA VAL A 9 10.61 -13.30 -17.86
C VAL A 9 10.88 -13.81 -16.44
N ASP A 10 12.16 -13.86 -16.02
CA ASP A 10 12.53 -14.25 -14.65
C ASP A 10 11.94 -13.27 -13.61
N ALA A 11 12.12 -11.96 -13.83
CA ALA A 11 11.62 -10.94 -12.93
C ALA A 11 10.09 -11.04 -12.74
N PHE A 12 9.33 -11.18 -13.82
CA PHE A 12 7.87 -11.28 -13.75
C PHE A 12 7.40 -12.61 -13.15
N ALA A 13 8.14 -13.70 -13.34
CA ALA A 13 7.87 -14.96 -12.66
C ALA A 13 8.07 -14.84 -11.13
N ARG A 14 9.10 -14.11 -10.69
CA ARG A 14 9.35 -13.83 -9.26
C ARG A 14 8.29 -12.90 -8.65
N MET A 15 7.86 -11.88 -9.40
CA MET A 15 6.78 -10.98 -8.97
C MET A 15 5.48 -11.72 -8.68
N ARG A 16 5.08 -12.66 -9.55
CA ARG A 16 3.89 -13.49 -9.33
C ARG A 16 3.94 -14.33 -8.05
N ARG A 17 5.14 -14.55 -7.51
CA ARG A 17 5.37 -15.27 -6.23
C ARG A 17 5.57 -14.32 -5.04
N GLY A 18 5.47 -13.01 -5.24
CA GLY A 18 5.72 -11.99 -4.22
C GLY A 18 7.20 -11.72 -3.93
N ASP A 19 8.15 -12.26 -4.71
CA ASP A 19 9.59 -12.04 -4.51
C ASP A 19 10.06 -10.76 -5.24
N VAL A 20 9.67 -9.61 -4.70
CA VAL A 20 10.01 -8.29 -5.27
C VAL A 20 11.52 -8.05 -5.26
N SER A 21 12.22 -8.50 -4.23
CA SER A 21 13.67 -8.32 -4.12
C SER A 21 14.43 -9.15 -5.15
N GLY A 22 13.99 -10.38 -5.39
CA GLY A 22 14.54 -11.21 -6.46
C GLY A 22 14.20 -10.66 -7.84
N ALA A 23 12.98 -10.17 -8.04
CA ALA A 23 12.58 -9.55 -9.31
C ALA A 23 13.44 -8.32 -9.65
N LEU A 24 13.71 -7.47 -8.66
CA LEU A 24 14.66 -6.35 -8.81
C LEU A 24 16.05 -6.84 -9.24
N LYS A 25 16.60 -7.84 -8.55
CA LYS A 25 17.93 -8.40 -8.86
C LYS A 25 17.99 -9.03 -10.26
N ALA A 26 16.91 -9.69 -10.68
CA ALA A 26 16.80 -10.32 -12.00
C ALA A 26 16.88 -9.28 -13.13
N LEU A 27 16.43 -8.04 -12.90
CA LEU A 27 16.58 -6.94 -13.84
C LEU A 27 17.95 -6.23 -13.70
N THR A 28 18.36 -5.89 -12.47
CA THR A 28 19.55 -5.04 -12.26
C THR A 28 20.88 -5.77 -12.43
N GLY A 29 20.90 -7.10 -12.29
CA GLY A 29 22.11 -7.90 -12.45
C GLY A 29 22.58 -8.00 -13.91
N PRO A 30 21.74 -8.55 -14.82
CA PRO A 30 22.15 -8.79 -16.20
C PRO A 30 22.01 -7.56 -17.12
N LEU A 31 21.13 -6.60 -16.81
CA LEU A 31 20.84 -5.47 -17.71
C LEU A 31 21.67 -4.23 -17.37
N ARG A 32 22.63 -3.91 -18.24
CA ARG A 32 23.43 -2.68 -18.11
C ARG A 32 22.54 -1.44 -18.26
N GLY A 33 22.74 -0.46 -17.38
CA GLY A 33 21.94 0.78 -17.35
C GLY A 33 20.61 0.66 -16.63
N VAL A 34 20.22 -0.54 -16.17
CA VAL A 34 19.02 -0.75 -15.37
C VAL A 34 19.39 -0.76 -13.89
N GLY A 35 19.21 0.38 -13.24
CA GLY A 35 19.34 0.51 -11.78
C GLY A 35 18.04 0.15 -11.05
N PRO A 36 18.06 0.11 -9.70
CA PRO A 36 16.88 -0.19 -8.90
C PRO A 36 15.69 0.75 -9.15
N ALA A 37 15.93 2.02 -9.46
CA ALA A 37 14.88 2.97 -9.85
C ALA A 37 14.16 2.50 -11.12
N THR A 38 14.89 2.31 -12.23
CA THR A 38 14.34 1.85 -13.51
C THR A 38 13.67 0.48 -13.40
N ALA A 39 14.29 -0.46 -12.68
CA ALA A 39 13.72 -1.77 -12.42
C ALA A 39 12.40 -1.66 -11.65
N SER A 40 12.33 -0.84 -10.59
CA SER A 40 11.09 -0.64 -9.83
C SER A 40 9.98 -0.01 -10.67
N ALA A 41 10.31 0.89 -11.61
CA ALA A 41 9.33 1.49 -12.51
C ALA A 41 8.70 0.44 -13.43
N LEU A 42 9.53 -0.44 -14.01
CA LEU A 42 9.06 -1.56 -14.83
C LEU A 42 8.15 -2.49 -14.04
N LEU A 43 8.58 -2.90 -12.84
CA LEU A 43 7.80 -3.80 -11.99
C LEU A 43 6.47 -3.18 -11.52
N ALA A 44 6.47 -1.88 -11.23
CA ALA A 44 5.26 -1.14 -10.87
C ALA A 44 4.28 -1.04 -12.04
N ALA A 45 4.77 -0.92 -13.28
CA ALA A 45 3.94 -0.81 -14.47
C ALA A 45 3.26 -2.13 -14.87
N VAL A 46 3.86 -3.28 -14.54
CA VAL A 46 3.36 -4.60 -14.98
C VAL A 46 2.59 -5.37 -13.89
N HIS A 47 2.61 -4.93 -12.64
CA HIS A 47 1.90 -5.62 -11.56
C HIS A 47 0.55 -4.95 -11.28
N ASP A 48 -0.53 -5.67 -11.59
CA ASP A 48 -1.89 -5.26 -11.27
C ASP A 48 -2.13 -5.27 -9.76
N GLY A 49 -2.64 -4.17 -9.19
CA GLY A 49 -3.01 -4.08 -7.77
C GLY A 49 -2.03 -3.30 -6.87
N GLY A 50 -1.06 -2.58 -7.45
CA GLY A 50 -0.25 -1.60 -6.70
C GLY A 50 0.70 -2.21 -5.65
N ALA A 51 1.03 -3.50 -5.79
CA ALA A 51 1.85 -4.22 -4.81
C ALA A 51 3.30 -3.73 -4.75
N VAL A 52 3.81 -3.11 -5.82
CA VAL A 52 5.19 -2.61 -5.89
C VAL A 52 5.20 -1.15 -6.30
N PRO A 53 5.62 -0.24 -5.41
CA PRO A 53 5.73 1.18 -5.73
C PRO A 53 6.96 1.44 -6.62
N PHE A 54 6.87 2.44 -7.47
CA PHE A 54 8.03 3.01 -8.15
C PHE A 54 8.90 3.78 -7.14
N MET A 55 10.22 3.55 -7.17
CA MET A 55 11.22 4.30 -6.38
C MET A 55 11.49 5.69 -6.98
N GLY A 56 10.46 6.53 -7.07
CA GLY A 56 10.62 7.93 -7.45
C GLY A 56 11.21 8.77 -6.32
N ASP A 57 11.94 9.84 -6.66
CA ASP A 57 12.58 10.74 -5.71
C ASP A 57 11.62 11.31 -4.68
N ASP A 58 10.43 11.75 -5.13
CA ASP A 58 9.41 12.34 -4.25
C ASP A 58 8.82 11.29 -3.30
N ALA A 59 8.59 10.07 -3.80
CA ALA A 59 8.07 8.97 -2.99
C ALA A 59 9.10 8.55 -1.92
N LEU A 60 10.37 8.42 -2.30
CA LEU A 60 11.45 8.07 -1.37
C LEU A 60 11.69 9.18 -0.34
N ASN A 61 11.69 10.44 -0.76
CA ASN A 61 11.83 11.57 0.15
C ASN A 61 10.66 11.65 1.14
N ALA A 62 9.42 11.52 0.66
CA ALA A 62 8.24 11.62 1.50
C ALA A 62 8.13 10.45 2.49
N ALA A 63 8.49 9.23 2.06
CA ALA A 63 8.34 8.04 2.88
C ALA A 63 9.55 7.76 3.78
N LEU A 64 10.77 8.00 3.30
CA LEU A 64 12.02 7.55 3.93
C LEU A 64 13.02 8.69 4.20
N GLY A 65 12.81 9.89 3.65
CA GLY A 65 13.69 11.04 3.86
C GLY A 65 15.06 10.94 3.19
N LEU A 66 15.23 10.07 2.20
CA LEU A 66 16.51 9.77 1.56
C LEU A 66 16.36 9.35 0.10
N ARG A 67 17.39 9.57 -0.73
CA ARG A 67 17.43 9.21 -2.16
C ARG A 67 18.39 8.06 -2.46
N THR A 68 18.16 6.93 -1.81
CA THR A 68 19.01 5.74 -1.95
C THR A 68 18.23 4.62 -2.64
N TYR A 69 18.72 4.16 -3.79
CA TYR A 69 18.03 3.20 -4.63
C TYR A 69 18.65 1.82 -4.44
N THR A 70 18.12 1.02 -3.51
CA THR A 70 18.57 -0.36 -3.27
C THR A 70 17.38 -1.29 -3.03
N PRO A 71 17.54 -2.62 -3.19
CA PRO A 71 16.47 -3.57 -2.86
C PRO A 71 16.00 -3.48 -1.40
N GLN A 72 16.89 -3.10 -0.48
CA GLN A 72 16.51 -2.86 0.92
C GLN A 72 15.59 -1.64 1.03
N GLN A 73 15.94 -0.55 0.36
CA GLN A 73 15.11 0.66 0.38
C GLN A 73 13.77 0.45 -0.32
N GLN A 74 13.71 -0.39 -1.34
CA GLN A 74 12.41 -0.79 -1.92
C GLN A 74 11.52 -1.47 -0.88
N LYS A 75 12.06 -2.39 -0.07
CA LYS A 75 11.29 -3.04 0.99
C LYS A 75 10.82 -2.04 2.05
N GLN A 76 11.65 -1.05 2.39
CA GLN A 76 11.27 0.00 3.35
C GLN A 76 10.17 0.90 2.78
N LEU A 77 10.30 1.30 1.51
CA LEU A 77 9.30 2.10 0.81
C LEU A 77 7.94 1.38 0.74
N MET A 78 7.94 0.10 0.35
CA MET A 78 6.74 -0.73 0.34
C MET A 78 6.04 -0.78 1.70
N ARG A 79 6.81 -0.95 2.78
CA ARG A 79 6.27 -0.96 4.15
C ARG A 79 5.67 0.39 4.52
N ALA A 80 6.42 1.47 4.34
CA ALA A 80 5.96 2.81 4.68
C ALA A 80 4.67 3.20 3.95
N LEU A 81 4.59 2.90 2.64
CA LEU A 81 3.39 3.16 1.85
C LEU A 81 2.22 2.24 2.23
N GLY A 82 2.48 0.95 2.50
CA GLY A 82 1.46 0.00 2.97
C GLY A 82 0.87 0.38 4.32
N ASP A 83 1.72 0.81 5.26
CA ASP A 83 1.32 1.28 6.58
C ASP A 83 0.46 2.55 6.44
N LYS A 84 0.90 3.51 5.61
CA LYS A 84 0.13 4.73 5.36
C LYS A 84 -1.20 4.46 4.68
N ALA A 85 -1.25 3.56 3.70
CA ALA A 85 -2.50 3.17 3.04
C ALA A 85 -3.47 2.47 4.00
N THR A 86 -2.95 1.72 4.99
CA THR A 86 -3.77 1.10 6.04
C THR A 86 -4.31 2.15 7.01
N GLN A 87 -3.48 3.12 7.40
CA GLN A 87 -3.90 4.24 8.23
C GLN A 87 -5.03 5.04 7.55
N LEU A 88 -4.82 5.44 6.28
CA LEU A 88 -5.81 6.23 5.54
C LEU A 88 -7.14 5.50 5.38
N ARG A 89 -7.13 4.19 5.11
CA ARG A 89 -8.35 3.37 5.06
C ARG A 89 -9.12 3.34 6.38
N ARG A 90 -8.41 3.38 7.52
CA ARG A 90 -9.06 3.46 8.84
C ARG A 90 -9.67 4.83 9.10
N GLU A 91 -8.96 5.90 8.74
CA GLU A 91 -9.45 7.27 8.86
C GLU A 91 -10.69 7.49 7.99
N GLU A 92 -10.68 7.00 6.75
CA GLU A 92 -11.82 7.04 5.83
C GLU A 92 -13.02 6.26 6.38
N ALA A 93 -12.80 5.04 6.88
CA ALA A 93 -13.87 4.25 7.50
C ALA A 93 -14.46 4.92 8.75
N ALA A 94 -13.64 5.58 9.56
CA ALA A 94 -14.10 6.33 10.74
C ALA A 94 -14.89 7.59 10.36
N ALA A 95 -14.50 8.27 9.27
CA ALA A 95 -15.22 9.44 8.75
C ALA A 95 -16.54 9.08 8.06
N ALA A 96 -16.65 7.88 7.49
CA ALA A 96 -17.85 7.39 6.81
C ALA A 96 -18.89 6.75 7.76
N ALA A 97 -18.54 6.51 9.04
CA ALA A 97 -19.48 5.98 10.02
C ALA A 97 -20.58 7.01 10.33
N PRO A 98 -21.88 6.67 10.22
CA PRO A 98 -22.95 7.63 10.49
C PRO A 98 -22.93 8.06 11.96
N ALA A 99 -23.04 9.37 12.19
CA ALA A 99 -23.27 9.96 13.50
C ALA A 99 -24.69 9.62 14.02
N SER A 100 -24.96 8.35 14.34
CA SER A 100 -26.22 7.97 14.99
C SER A 100 -25.97 7.02 16.17
N ALA A 101 -25.26 7.53 17.17
CA ALA A 101 -25.28 6.94 18.51
C ALA A 101 -25.02 8.01 19.59
N ALA A 102 -25.59 9.20 19.43
CA ALA A 102 -25.59 10.24 20.45
C ALA A 102 -26.98 10.88 20.57
N GLY A 103 -27.93 10.06 21.01
CA GLY A 103 -29.21 10.49 21.57
C GLY A 103 -29.48 9.63 22.80
N LYS A 104 -28.82 9.95 23.90
CA LYS A 104 -28.87 9.21 25.17
C LYS A 104 -30.02 9.78 26.02
N ALA A 105 -30.86 8.87 26.51
CA ALA A 105 -31.48 8.83 27.84
C ALA A 105 -32.26 10.04 28.39
N GLY A 106 -33.47 9.75 28.87
CA GLY A 106 -33.88 10.17 30.21
C GLY A 106 -35.21 10.91 30.33
N GLY A 107 -36.11 10.32 31.11
CA GLY A 107 -37.15 11.00 31.88
C GLY A 107 -38.58 10.72 31.41
N ASP A 108 -39.56 10.44 32.24
CA ASP A 108 -39.59 10.15 33.67
C ASP A 108 -40.86 9.36 33.95
N ASP A 109 -40.81 8.70 35.10
CA ASP A 109 -41.87 8.03 35.85
C ASP A 109 -43.16 8.88 35.99
N ASP A 110 -44.27 8.16 36.23
CA ASP A 110 -45.33 8.47 37.21
C ASP A 110 -46.79 8.75 36.72
N SER A 111 -47.72 8.21 37.52
CA SER A 111 -49.16 8.46 37.67
C SER A 111 -50.21 7.66 36.86
N VAL A 112 -50.62 6.53 37.47
CA VAL A 112 -51.94 6.28 38.10
C VAL A 112 -53.17 7.04 37.55
N GLY A 113 -54.26 6.31 37.23
CA GLY A 113 -55.62 6.84 37.42
C GLY A 113 -56.77 6.22 36.61
N GLY A 114 -57.63 5.43 37.28
CA GLY A 114 -59.08 5.27 37.01
C GLY A 114 -59.49 4.37 35.84
N GLY A 115 -60.43 3.43 35.93
CA GLY A 115 -61.50 3.24 36.90
C GLY A 115 -62.86 3.27 36.19
N ALA A 116 -63.57 2.13 36.27
CA ALA A 116 -65.02 1.92 36.15
C ALA A 116 -65.72 2.03 34.77
N GLY A 117 -66.54 1.01 34.49
CA GLY A 117 -67.59 1.05 33.46
C GLY A 117 -67.87 -0.31 32.85
#